data_AF-E6TE12-F1
#
_entry.id   AF-E6TE12-F1
#
_cell.length_a   1.000
_cell.length_b   1.000
_cell.length_c   1.000
_cell.angle_alpha   90.00
_cell.angle_beta   90.00
_cell.angle_gamma   90.00
#
_symmetry.space_group_name_H-M   'P 1'
#
loop_
_entity.id
_entity.type
_entity.pdbx_description
1 polymer ?
#
loop_
_entity_poly.entity_id
_entity_poly.type
_entity_poly.pdbx_seq_one_letter_code
_entity_poly.pdbx_strand_id
1 'polypeptide(L)' 'MDDLDGYVELAEVAARMNITEAQVMDLVRHRVLRAVNLGLGLIMVEPAILSGSVSTPRPA' A
#
# COMPACT_ATOMS: atom_id res chain seq x y z
N MET A 1 -14.67 -6.13 14.17
CA MET A 1 -13.57 -5.18 14.42
C MET A 1 -12.51 -5.61 13.43
N ASP A 2 -12.74 -5.27 12.16
CA ASP A 2 -12.12 -5.92 10.98
C ASP A 2 -11.60 -4.85 10.00
N ASP A 3 -11.20 -3.68 10.53
CA ASP A 3 -10.77 -2.53 9.72
C ASP A 3 -9.30 -2.65 9.22
N LEU A 4 -8.60 -3.73 9.59
CA LEU A 4 -7.20 -4.00 9.22
C LEU A 4 -7.02 -5.13 8.19
N ASP A 5 -8.10 -5.76 7.71
CA ASP A 5 -8.09 -6.95 6.83
C ASP A 5 -7.48 -6.76 5.42
N GLY A 6 -6.82 -5.63 5.17
CA GLY A 6 -6.09 -5.34 3.93
C GLY A 6 -4.75 -4.65 4.13
N TYR A 7 -4.37 -4.32 5.37
CA TYR A 7 -3.09 -3.67 5.64
C TYR A 7 -2.03 -4.72 5.95
N VAL A 8 -0.88 -4.63 5.29
CA VAL A 8 0.27 -5.50 5.55
C VAL A 8 1.53 -4.69 5.79
N GLU A 9 2.57 -5.32 6.31
CA GLU A 9 3.84 -4.64 6.59
C GLU A 9 4.49 -4.12 5.32
N LEU A 10 5.27 -3.05 5.46
CA LEU A 10 5.92 -2.37 4.35
C LEU A 10 6.83 -3.30 3.52
N ALA A 11 7.54 -4.21 4.18
CA ALA A 11 8.37 -5.23 3.55
C ALA A 11 7.54 -6.22 2.70
N GLU A 12 6.36 -6.61 3.18
CA GLU A 12 5.45 -7.51 2.48
C GLU A 12 4.81 -6.82 1.27
N VAL A 13 4.44 -5.52 1.39
CA VAL A 13 4.00 -4.74 0.23
C VAL A 13 5.10 -4.63 -0.81
N ALA A 14 6.33 -4.36 -0.39
CA ALA A 14 7.49 -4.28 -1.27
C ALA A 14 7.71 -5.61 -2.03
N ALA A 15 7.63 -6.75 -1.31
CA ALA A 15 7.74 -8.08 -1.91
C ALA A 15 6.61 -8.36 -2.91
N ARG A 16 5.36 -8.06 -2.57
CA ARG A 16 4.19 -8.29 -3.45
C ARG A 16 4.19 -7.41 -4.70
N MET A 17 4.59 -6.15 -4.54
CA MET A 17 4.69 -5.18 -5.64
C MET A 17 5.99 -5.29 -6.44
N ASN A 18 6.93 -6.15 -6.02
CA ASN A 18 8.24 -6.32 -6.62
C ASN A 18 9.00 -4.97 -6.75
N ILE A 19 8.90 -4.13 -5.72
CA ILE A 19 9.56 -2.82 -5.61
C ILE A 19 10.29 -2.70 -4.27
N THR A 20 11.08 -1.66 -4.10
CA THR A 20 11.79 -1.42 -2.83
C THR A 20 10.89 -0.78 -1.78
N GLU A 21 11.21 -1.00 -0.51
CA GLU A 21 10.57 -0.34 0.64
C GLU A 21 10.59 1.20 0.52
N ALA A 22 11.69 1.76 0.00
CA ALA A 22 11.80 3.19 -0.26
C ALA A 22 10.78 3.67 -1.31
N GLN A 23 10.55 2.89 -2.37
CA GLN A 23 9.53 3.19 -3.38
C GLN A 23 8.11 3.03 -2.83
N VAL A 24 7.85 2.02 -1.99
CA VAL A 24 6.56 1.91 -1.28
C VAL A 24 6.31 3.16 -0.44
N MET A 25 7.32 3.61 0.30
CA MET A 25 7.20 4.80 1.14
C MET A 25 7.03 6.08 0.31
N ASP A 26 7.65 6.16 -0.86
CA ASP A 26 7.43 7.23 -1.83
C ASP A 26 5.97 7.24 -2.31
N LEU A 27 5.41 6.09 -2.67
CA LEU A 27 3.99 5.95 -3.04
C LEU A 27 3.04 6.34 -1.90
N VAL A 28 3.38 6.00 -0.65
CA VAL A 28 2.62 6.45 0.53
C VAL A 28 2.70 7.97 0.70
N ARG A 29 3.89 8.57 0.56
CA ARG A 29 4.08 10.04 0.63
C ARG A 29 3.31 10.78 -0.45
N HIS A 30 3.27 10.21 -1.66
CA HIS A 30 2.51 10.72 -2.79
C HIS A 30 0.99 10.42 -2.70
N ARG A 31 0.54 9.81 -1.60
CA ARG A 31 -0.86 9.40 -1.35
C ARG A 31 -1.43 8.44 -2.40
N VAL A 32 -0.55 7.69 -3.08
CA VAL A 32 -0.94 6.62 -4.01
C VAL A 32 -1.36 5.37 -3.25
N LEU A 33 -0.66 5.05 -2.15
CA LEU A 33 -0.99 3.95 -1.24
C LEU A 33 -1.57 4.47 0.07
N ARG A 34 -2.53 3.72 0.63
CA ARG A 34 -3.04 3.97 1.97
C ARG A 34 -2.09 3.33 2.98
N ALA A 35 -1.74 4.09 4.02
CA ALA A 35 -0.93 3.60 5.11
C ALA A 35 -1.50 4.06 6.44
N VAL A 36 -1.40 3.20 7.44
CA VAL A 36 -1.72 3.49 8.83
C VAL A 36 -0.46 3.37 9.67
N ASN A 37 -0.23 4.39 10.50
CA ASN A 37 0.88 4.38 11.45
C ASN A 37 0.33 3.90 12.80
N LEU A 38 0.83 2.77 13.28
CA LEU A 38 0.43 2.16 14.54
C LEU A 38 1.27 2.67 15.74
N GLY A 39 2.18 3.62 15.51
CA GLY A 39 3.15 4.11 16.49
C GLY A 39 4.41 3.23 16.54
N LEU A 40 5.44 3.71 17.28
CA LEU A 40 6.72 2.99 17.47
C LEU A 40 7.47 2.61 16.17
N GLY A 41 7.21 3.31 15.06
CA GLY A 41 7.81 3.01 13.76
C GLY A 41 7.12 1.90 12.97
N LEU A 42 6.01 1.36 13.47
CA LEU A 42 5.20 0.37 12.76
C LEU A 42 4.27 1.08 11.77
N ILE A 43 4.59 0.93 10.49
CA ILE A 43 3.77 1.42 9.38
C ILE A 43 3.20 0.22 8.65
N MET A 44 1.88 0.17 8.59
CA MET A 44 1.16 -0.83 7.82
C MET A 44 0.59 -0.18 6.57
N VAL A 45 0.76 -0.82 5.42
CA VAL A 45 0.41 -0.29 4.10
C VAL A 45 -0.59 -1.21 3.44
N GLU A 46 -1.65 -0.64 2.88
CA GLU A 46 -2.62 -1.37 2.06
C GLU A 46 -2.03 -1.53 0.65
N PRO A 47 -1.71 -2.76 0.20
CA PRO A 47 -1.14 -2.98 -1.12
C PRO A 47 -2.21 -2.76 -2.19
N ALA A 48 -1.91 -1.94 -3.19
CA ALA A 48 -2.82 -1.69 -4.32
C ALA A 48 -3.09 -2.94 -5.19
N ILE A 49 -2.41 -4.05 -4.94
CA ILE A 49 -2.56 -5.31 -5.71
C ILE A 49 -3.90 -6.01 -5.38
N LEU A 50 -4.47 -5.79 -4.19
CA LEU A 50 -5.61 -6.59 -3.71
C LEU A 50 -6.99 -5.96 -3.88
N SER A 51 -7.10 -4.83 -4.56
CA SER A 51 -8.37 -4.49 -5.21
C SER A 51 -8.15 -4.65 -6.69
N GLY A 52 -8.96 -5.46 -7.36
CA GLY A 52 -9.02 -5.55 -8.82
C GLY A 52 -9.47 -4.25 -9.49
N SER A 53 -9.06 -3.09 -8.98
CA SER A 53 -9.05 -1.83 -9.69
C SER A 53 -8.02 -1.95 -10.80
N VAL A 54 -8.49 -2.56 -11.88
CA VAL A 54 -8.26 -2.07 -13.22
C VAL A 54 -8.57 -0.57 -13.18
N SER A 55 -7.57 0.26 -12.82
CA SER A 55 -7.53 1.63 -13.31
C SER A 55 -7.20 1.54 -14.79
N THR A 56 -8.14 1.03 -15.58
CA THR A 56 -8.18 1.39 -16.99
C THR A 56 -8.40 2.90 -16.99
N PRO A 57 -7.53 3.68 -17.64
CA PRO A 57 -7.91 5.03 -17.97
C PRO A 57 -9.22 4.92 -18.76
N ARG A 58 -10.26 5.63 -18.31
CA ARG A 58 -11.48 5.81 -19.11
C ARG A 58 -11.04 6.48 -20.43
N PRO A 59 -11.16 5.83 -21.60
CA PRO A 59 -10.96 6.54 -22.86
C PRO A 59 -12.04 7.62 -22.97
N ALA A 60 -11.62 8.80 -23.40
CA ALA A 60 -12.47 9.97 -23.62
C ALA A 60 -13.57 9.71 -24.65
#